data_AF-A0A1G7LUW0-F1
#
_entry.id   AF-A0A1G7LUW0-F1
#
_cell.length_a   1.000
_cell.length_b   1.000
_cell.length_c   1.000
_cell.angle_alpha   90.00
_cell.angle_beta   90.00
_cell.angle_gamma   90.00
#
_symmetry.space_group_name_H-M   'P 1'
#
loop_
_entity.id
_entity.type
_entity.pdbx_description
1 polymer ?
#
loop_
_entity_poly.entity_id
_entity_poly.type
_entity_poly.pdbx_seq_one_letter_code
_entity_poly.pdbx_strand_id
1 'polypeptide(L)'
;MTPYHVRRAFETVATESAGTTGTAKSDAAESVRESVREASGETFESVTTEATEVFEFPAGPFDPYRITVQGTVTVAVESDDETSATETGDQLIEDLLTAAGLDGWEYLDEATVAGTD
;
A
#
# COMPACT_ATOMS: atom_id res chain seq x y z
N MET A 1 0.45 -7.78 26.62
CA MET A 1 1.02 -7.26 25.35
C MET A 1 1.65 -8.40 24.57
N THR A 2 0.85 -8.91 23.64
CA THR A 2 1.20 -9.88 22.62
C THR A 2 1.43 -9.10 21.32
N PRO A 3 2.49 -9.39 20.54
CA PRO A 3 2.65 -8.80 19.23
C PRO A 3 1.63 -9.39 18.27
N TYR A 4 0.88 -8.53 17.60
CA TYR A 4 -0.08 -8.88 16.58
C TYR A 4 0.32 -8.21 15.26
N HIS A 5 0.20 -8.95 14.17
CA HIS A 5 0.55 -8.47 12.84
C HIS A 5 -0.75 -8.13 12.13
N VAL A 6 -1.04 -6.84 11.96
CA VAL A 6 -2.25 -6.40 11.26
C VAL A 6 -1.87 -6.10 9.83
N ARG A 7 -2.55 -6.73 8.89
CA ARG A 7 -2.37 -6.47 7.47
C ARG A 7 -3.66 -5.96 6.85
N ARG A 8 -3.52 -5.08 5.86
CA ARG A 8 -4.64 -4.58 5.08
C ARG A 8 -4.24 -4.38 3.63
N ALA A 9 -5.12 -4.77 2.73
CA ALA A 9 -4.96 -4.57 1.30
C ALA A 9 -5.54 -3.21 0.88
N PHE A 10 -4.82 -2.50 0.03
CA PHE A 10 -5.21 -1.21 -0.54
C PHE A 10 -4.93 -1.21 -2.05
N GLU A 11 -5.62 -0.35 -2.78
CA GLU A 11 -5.25 0.02 -4.15
C GLU A 11 -5.01 1.52 -4.25
N THR A 12 -4.21 1.92 -5.24
CA THR A 12 -3.96 3.32 -5.58
C THR A 12 -3.63 3.42 -7.06
N VAL A 13 -3.72 4.64 -7.61
CA VAL A 13 -3.35 4.94 -8.99
C VAL A 13 -2.03 5.69 -8.99
N ALA A 14 -0.99 5.06 -9.52
CA ALA A 14 0.31 5.69 -9.76
C ALA A 14 0.36 6.26 -11.18
N THR A 15 1.00 7.43 -11.32
CA THR A 15 1.15 8.12 -12.60
C THR A 15 2.62 8.11 -13.01
N GLU A 16 2.98 7.28 -13.98
CA GLU A 16 4.37 7.00 -14.33
C GLU A 16 4.69 7.32 -15.79
N SER A 17 5.82 7.99 -16.00
CA SER A 17 6.30 8.36 -17.33
C SER A 17 7.28 7.33 -17.85
N ALA A 18 6.77 6.24 -18.44
CA ALA A 18 7.61 5.19 -19.00
C ALA A 18 7.45 5.01 -20.51
N GLY A 19 8.48 4.51 -21.17
CA GLY A 19 8.44 4.20 -22.61
C GLY A 19 7.65 2.93 -22.95
N THR A 20 7.38 2.06 -21.97
CA THR A 20 6.62 0.81 -22.16
C THR A 20 5.73 0.53 -20.96
N THR A 21 4.61 -0.17 -21.18
CA THR A 21 3.70 -0.59 -20.12
C THR A 21 4.37 -1.47 -19.06
N GLY A 22 5.30 -2.35 -19.47
CA GLY A 22 6.02 -3.20 -18.53
C GLY A 22 6.88 -2.39 -17.56
N THR A 23 7.62 -1.42 -18.08
CA THR A 23 8.41 -0.49 -17.26
C THR A 23 7.50 0.38 -16.39
N ALA A 24 6.42 0.94 -16.93
CA ALA A 24 5.46 1.75 -16.17
C ALA A 24 4.90 0.99 -14.96
N LYS A 25 4.58 -0.30 -15.14
CA LYS A 25 4.08 -1.15 -14.05
C LYS A 25 5.13 -1.37 -12.96
N SER A 26 6.37 -1.67 -13.33
CA SER A 26 7.45 -1.85 -12.37
C SER A 26 7.75 -0.57 -11.61
N ASP A 27 7.85 0.57 -12.32
CA ASP A 27 8.08 1.89 -11.71
C ASP A 27 6.93 2.26 -10.76
N ALA A 28 5.69 2.06 -11.19
CA ALA A 28 4.50 2.35 -10.39
C ALA A 28 4.47 1.55 -9.09
N ALA A 29 4.73 0.23 -9.18
CA ALA A 29 4.76 -0.63 -8.00
C ALA A 29 5.90 -0.23 -7.04
N GLU A 30 7.08 0.10 -7.58
CA GLU A 30 8.24 0.53 -6.80
C GLU A 30 8.01 1.90 -6.15
N SER A 31 7.49 2.87 -6.89
CA SER A 31 7.16 4.22 -6.43
C SER A 31 6.16 4.21 -5.27
N VAL A 32 5.08 3.43 -5.37
CA VAL A 32 4.12 3.24 -4.26
C VAL A 32 4.79 2.56 -3.07
N ARG A 33 5.65 1.56 -3.32
CA ARG A 33 6.38 0.85 -2.27
C ARG A 33 7.29 1.80 -1.49
N GLU A 34 8.03 2.63 -2.21
CA GLU A 34 8.95 3.61 -1.63
C GLU A 34 8.18 4.67 -0.86
N SER A 35 7.09 5.21 -1.43
CA SER A 35 6.23 6.21 -0.77
C SER A 35 5.70 5.68 0.56
N VAL A 36 5.19 4.44 0.58
CA VAL A 36 4.75 3.78 1.81
C VAL A 36 5.91 3.61 2.78
N ARG A 37 7.06 3.10 2.29
CA ARG A 37 8.25 2.86 3.12
C ARG A 37 8.86 4.13 3.71
N GLU A 38 8.78 5.26 3.01
CA GLU A 38 9.24 6.55 3.50
C GLU A 38 8.29 7.14 4.54
N ALA A 39 6.98 6.89 4.39
CA ALA A 39 5.98 7.23 5.40
C ALA A 39 5.97 6.27 6.59
N SER A 40 6.52 5.07 6.44
CA SER A 40 6.61 4.05 7.47
C SER A 40 7.42 4.52 8.69
N GLY A 41 6.82 4.40 9.88
CA GLY A 41 7.48 4.60 11.17
C GLY A 41 8.02 3.31 11.80
N GLU A 42 8.30 3.35 13.11
CA GLU A 42 8.85 2.22 13.88
C GLU A 42 7.93 0.99 13.92
N THR A 43 6.62 1.17 13.70
CA THR A 43 5.58 0.13 13.77
C THR A 43 5.40 -0.64 12.46
N PHE A 44 6.06 -0.18 11.40
CA PHE A 44 5.99 -0.80 10.09
C PHE A 44 6.79 -2.10 10.05
N GLU A 45 6.17 -3.16 9.57
CA GLU A 45 6.88 -4.43 9.37
C GLU A 45 7.25 -4.61 7.89
N SER A 46 6.25 -4.60 7.01
CA SER A 46 6.45 -4.89 5.61
C SER A 46 5.35 -4.29 4.72
N VAL A 47 5.72 -4.01 3.47
CA VAL A 47 4.77 -3.65 2.41
C VAL A 47 5.12 -4.44 1.17
N THR A 48 4.09 -5.00 0.55
CA THR A 48 4.16 -5.62 -0.76
C THR A 48 3.28 -4.81 -1.69
N THR A 49 3.79 -4.43 -2.86
CA THR A 49 3.04 -3.71 -3.89
C THR A 49 3.21 -4.43 -5.22
N GLU A 50 2.12 -4.55 -5.97
CA GLU A 50 2.07 -5.15 -7.28
C GLU A 50 1.19 -4.32 -8.21
N ALA A 51 1.72 -4.01 -9.40
CA ALA A 51 0.96 -3.33 -10.43
C ALA A 51 0.03 -4.33 -11.14
N THR A 52 -1.27 -4.18 -10.92
CA THR A 52 -2.30 -5.04 -11.52
C THR A 52 -2.50 -4.68 -13.00
N GLU A 53 -2.94 -3.46 -13.27
CA GLU A 53 -3.42 -3.07 -14.60
C GLU A 53 -3.16 -1.61 -14.95
N VAL A 54 -3.27 -1.30 -16.25
CA VAL A 54 -3.19 0.07 -16.74
C VAL A 54 -4.58 0.67 -16.57
N PHE A 55 -4.73 1.59 -15.62
CA PHE A 55 -5.96 2.33 -15.40
C PHE A 55 -6.34 3.17 -16.62
N GLU A 56 -5.36 3.89 -17.19
CA GLU A 56 -5.54 4.71 -18.38
C GLU A 56 -4.29 4.71 -19.25
N PHE A 57 -4.48 4.45 -20.55
CA PHE A 57 -3.39 4.53 -21.53
C PHE A 57 -3.13 5.98 -21.91
N PRO A 58 -1.85 6.35 -22.12
CA PRO A 58 -1.49 7.70 -22.48
C PRO A 58 -2.14 8.11 -23.80
N ALA A 59 -2.88 9.23 -23.78
CA ALA A 59 -3.57 9.74 -24.96
C ALA A 59 -2.63 10.43 -25.96
N GLY A 60 -1.40 10.71 -25.53
CA GLY A 60 -0.36 11.36 -26.33
C GLY A 60 1.04 10.79 -26.03
N PRO A 61 2.04 11.11 -26.87
CA PRO A 61 3.40 10.56 -26.74
C PRO A 61 4.16 11.02 -25.48
N PHE A 62 3.63 12.01 -24.76
CA PHE A 62 4.18 12.55 -23.50
C PHE A 62 3.21 12.41 -22.34
N ASP A 63 2.07 11.78 -22.57
CA ASP A 63 1.08 11.58 -21.53
C ASP A 63 1.58 10.43 -20.63
N PRO A 64 1.46 10.55 -19.30
CA PRO A 64 1.93 9.50 -18.40
C PRO A 64 0.97 8.31 -18.41
N TYR A 65 1.48 7.13 -18.05
CA TYR A 65 0.64 5.97 -17.80
C TYR A 65 -0.01 6.11 -16.43
N ARG A 66 -1.32 5.89 -16.35
CA ARG A 66 -1.98 5.65 -15.06
C ARG A 66 -2.06 4.16 -14.83
N ILE A 67 -1.42 3.69 -13.78
CA ILE A 67 -1.32 2.28 -13.43
C ILE A 67 -2.00 2.07 -12.09
N THR A 68 -2.92 1.12 -12.04
CA THR A 68 -3.48 0.64 -10.78
C THR A 68 -2.44 -0.24 -10.10
N VAL A 69 -2.10 0.11 -8.86
CA VAL A 69 -1.19 -0.63 -8.00
C VAL A 69 -1.96 -1.10 -6.79
N GLN A 70 -1.90 -2.40 -6.53
CA GLN A 70 -2.45 -2.99 -5.32
C GLN A 70 -1.31 -3.25 -4.36
N GLY A 71 -1.49 -2.84 -3.11
CA GLY A 71 -0.56 -3.05 -2.04
C GLY A 71 -1.18 -3.81 -0.88
N THR A 72 -0.35 -4.50 -0.13
CA THR A 72 -0.69 -5.01 1.19
C THR A 72 0.37 -4.52 2.15
N VAL A 73 -0.07 -3.75 3.14
CA VAL A 73 0.79 -3.27 4.23
C VAL A 73 0.55 -4.12 5.46
N THR A 74 1.62 -4.43 6.18
CA THR A 74 1.61 -5.15 7.45
C THR A 74 2.30 -4.30 8.50
N VAL A 75 1.62 -4.11 9.62
CA VAL A 75 2.12 -3.39 10.80
C VAL A 75 2.12 -4.32 12.01
N ALA A 76 3.13 -4.16 12.87
CA ALA A 76 3.25 -4.94 14.10
C ALA A 76 2.79 -4.10 15.28
N VAL A 77 1.71 -4.52 15.95
CA VAL A 77 1.12 -3.79 17.07
C VAL A 77 1.12 -4.65 18.33
N GLU A 78 1.54 -4.06 19.45
CA GLU A 78 1.46 -4.71 20.75
C GLU A 78 0.09 -4.43 21.38
N SER A 79 -0.66 -5.48 21.68
CA SER A 79 -2.00 -5.36 22.28
C SER A 79 -2.29 -6.52 23.22
N ASP A 80 -3.33 -6.39 24.03
CA ASP A 80 -3.75 -7.47 24.93
C ASP A 80 -4.73 -8.45 24.25
N ASP A 81 -5.43 -8.02 23.19
CA ASP A 81 -6.39 -8.83 22.42
C ASP A 81 -6.33 -8.49 20.92
N GLU A 82 -6.77 -9.43 20.06
CA GLU A 82 -6.80 -9.30 18.59
C GLU A 82 -7.69 -8.15 18.10
N THR A 83 -8.82 -7.89 18.77
CA THR A 83 -9.72 -6.79 18.39
C THR A 83 -9.03 -5.43 18.55
N SER A 84 -8.44 -5.18 19.72
CA SER A 84 -7.71 -3.95 20.01
C SER A 84 -6.50 -3.78 19.08
N ALA A 85 -5.81 -4.89 18.77
CA ALA A 85 -4.74 -4.90 17.79
C ALA A 85 -5.24 -4.46 16.42
N THR A 86 -6.36 -5.04 15.95
CA THR A 86 -6.94 -4.72 14.64
C THR A 86 -7.32 -3.24 14.56
N GLU A 87 -8.04 -2.70 15.55
CA GLU A 87 -8.42 -1.29 15.57
C GLU A 87 -7.20 -0.36 15.56
N THR A 88 -6.18 -0.67 16.37
CA THR A 88 -4.94 0.12 16.43
C THR A 88 -4.15 0.01 15.13
N GLY A 89 -3.99 -1.20 14.60
CA GLY A 89 -3.29 -1.47 13.36
C GLY A 89 -3.98 -0.84 12.16
N ASP A 90 -5.31 -0.83 12.15
CA ASP A 90 -6.11 -0.18 11.11
C ASP A 90 -5.87 1.32 11.06
N GLN A 91 -5.92 1.99 12.22
CA GLN A 91 -5.63 3.43 12.30
C GLN A 91 -4.18 3.75 11.90
N LEU A 92 -3.22 2.91 12.27
CA LEU A 92 -1.82 3.09 11.87
C LEU A 92 -1.63 2.93 10.36
N ILE A 93 -2.31 1.95 9.76
CA ILE A 93 -2.30 1.75 8.31
C ILE A 93 -2.93 2.95 7.60
N GLU A 94 -4.06 3.47 8.10
CA GLU A 94 -4.69 4.67 7.54
C GLU A 94 -3.78 5.90 7.59
N ASP A 95 -3.16 6.16 8.75
CA ASP A 95 -2.23 7.26 8.92
C ASP A 95 -1.02 7.12 7.99
N LEU A 96 -0.47 5.91 7.88
CA LEU A 96 0.66 5.59 7.01
C LEU A 96 0.33 5.77 5.52
N LEU A 97 -0.82 5.27 5.04
CA LEU A 97 -1.23 5.43 3.64
C LEU A 97 -1.55 6.90 3.31
N THR A 98 -2.14 7.61 4.27
CA THR A 98 -2.37 9.05 4.16
C THR A 98 -1.06 9.84 4.11
N ALA A 99 -0.09 9.49 4.98
CA ALA A 99 1.22 10.11 5.03
C ALA A 99 2.07 9.80 3.79
N ALA A 100 1.90 8.62 3.19
CA ALA A 100 2.52 8.23 1.93
C ALA A 100 2.06 9.08 0.73
N GLY A 101 0.97 9.86 0.88
CA GLY A 101 0.51 10.78 -0.15
C GLY A 101 0.04 10.07 -1.42
N LEU A 102 -0.47 8.84 -1.30
CA LEU A 102 -0.96 8.05 -2.42
C LEU A 102 -2.17 8.74 -3.07
N ASP A 103 -2.22 8.78 -4.40
CA ASP A 103 -3.33 9.43 -5.11
C ASP A 103 -4.52 8.48 -5.22
N GLY A 104 -5.68 8.94 -4.73
CA GLY A 104 -6.95 8.21 -4.84
C GLY A 104 -6.90 6.79 -4.28
N TRP A 105 -6.18 6.57 -3.18
CA TRP A 105 -6.06 5.24 -2.61
C TRP A 105 -7.35 4.80 -1.90
N GLU A 106 -7.65 3.51 -1.98
CA GLU A 106 -8.85 2.90 -1.39
C GLU A 106 -8.52 1.55 -0.75
N TYR A 107 -9.32 1.13 0.23
CA TYR A 107 -9.16 -0.18 0.85
C TYR A 107 -9.86 -1.26 0.03
N LEU A 108 -9.15 -2.34 -0.24
CA LEU A 108 -9.70 -3.52 -0.93
C LEU A 108 -10.38 -4.49 0.03
N ASP A 109 -9.91 -4.54 1.28
CA ASP A 109 -10.38 -5.45 2.31
C ASP A 109 -10.30 -4.81 3.70
N GLU A 110 -10.88 -5.49 4.69
CA GLU A 110 -10.83 -5.07 6.09
C GLU A 110 -9.45 -5.40 6.69
N ALA A 111 -9.05 -4.68 7.74
CA ALA A 111 -7.84 -5.05 8.48
C ALA A 111 -8.01 -6.44 9.09
N THR A 112 -7.01 -7.30 8.90
CA THR A 112 -7.01 -8.64 9.48
C THR A 112 -5.72 -8.90 10.23
N VAL A 113 -5.83 -9.59 11.36
CA VAL A 113 -4.66 -10.07 12.10
C VAL A 113 -4.10 -11.28 11.35
N ALA A 114 -2.90 -11.13 10.79
CA ALA A 114 -2.08 -12.25 10.34
C ALA A 114 -1.60 -13.00 11.58
N GLY A 115 -2.36 -14.04 11.95
CA GLY A 115 -2.07 -14.86 13.13
C GLY A 115 -0.65 -15.42 13.12
N THR A 116 0.02 -15.33 14.27
CA THR A 116 1.24 -16.07 14.57
C THR A 116 0.91 -17.56 14.61
N ASP A 117 1.31 -18.32 13.58
CA ASP A 117 1.37 -19.79 13.64
C ASP A 117 2.53 -20.23 14.55
#